data_AF-A0A9D0W2D1-F1
#
_entry.id   AF-A0A9D0W2D1-F1
#
_cell.length_a   1.000
_cell.length_b   1.000
_cell.length_c   1.000
_cell.angle_alpha   90.00
_cell.angle_beta   90.00
_cell.angle_gamma   90.00
#
_symmetry.space_group_name_H-M   'P 1'
#
loop_
_entity.id
_entity.type
_entity.pdbx_description
1 polymer ?
#
loop_
_entity_poly.entity_id
_entity_poly.type
_entity_poly.pdbx_seq_one_letter_code
_entity_poly.pdbx_strand_id
1 'polypeptide(L)'
;MTTLHLTIPAQFEHARQGVRIRPREVQAWLDDLPYLDGLRATRNARRQLRLLNRQPIAPAQRLQILDAFQLSYQRLQDAVAADKDPDGELPVLLRHLSQELAFGYKIAVNDLVNRRSLLGKGRQLGPALCGALESIGLHMTHYFDAYQTVPRALWCESVRLFRFAKRQRLDRLAVPRPDGGTLSAARAFLVTAVLRAADPYRLPTGFAWPLRAWLARQIGQG
;
A
#
# COMPACT_ATOMS: atom_id res chain seq x y z
N MET A 1 -1.34 -9.37 25.98
CA MET A 1 -1.75 -8.68 24.73
C MET A 1 -0.55 -8.70 23.78
N THR A 2 -0.63 -9.34 22.61
CA THR A 2 0.52 -9.35 21.67
C THR A 2 0.60 -7.99 20.98
N THR A 3 1.61 -7.21 21.33
CA THR A 3 1.90 -5.90 20.74
C THR A 3 2.18 -6.07 19.24
N LEU A 4 1.46 -5.32 18.40
CA LEU A 4 1.67 -5.34 16.95
C LEU A 4 2.86 -4.44 16.62
N HIS A 5 4.04 -5.04 16.40
CA HIS A 5 5.24 -4.31 16.02
C HIS A 5 5.32 -4.14 14.49
N LEU A 6 5.25 -2.89 14.04
CA LEU A 6 5.33 -2.49 12.64
C LEU A 6 6.49 -1.51 12.44
N THR A 7 7.22 -1.68 11.35
CA THR A 7 8.23 -0.73 10.90
C THR A 7 7.52 0.44 10.26
N ILE A 8 7.54 1.58 10.95
CA ILE A 8 6.99 2.86 10.48
C ILE A 8 8.07 3.94 10.60
N PRO A 9 8.09 4.94 9.71
CA PRO A 9 9.01 6.06 9.86
C PRO A 9 8.67 6.87 11.12
N ALA A 10 9.70 7.46 11.73
CA ALA A 10 9.51 8.41 12.84
C ALA A 10 8.65 9.60 12.38
N GLN A 11 7.71 10.01 13.24
CA GLN A 11 6.85 11.16 13.00
C GLN A 11 7.31 12.36 13.82
N PHE A 12 6.98 13.54 13.32
CA PHE A 12 7.13 14.77 14.09
C PHE A 12 6.10 14.81 15.23
N GLU A 13 6.49 15.39 16.37
CA GLU A 13 5.58 15.61 17.51
C GLU A 13 4.44 16.56 17.15
N HIS A 14 4.72 17.55 16.29
CA HIS A 14 3.77 18.55 15.84
C HIS A 14 3.75 18.64 14.31
N ALA A 15 2.58 18.99 13.77
CA ALA A 15 2.41 19.20 12.34
C ALA A 15 3.27 20.39 11.88
N ARG A 16 4.08 20.19 10.85
CA ARG A 16 4.87 21.25 10.24
C ARG A 16 3.97 22.12 9.35
N GLN A 17 4.13 23.43 9.46
CA GLN A 17 3.44 24.39 8.60
C GLN A 17 3.83 24.20 7.13
N GLY A 18 2.89 24.48 6.22
CA GLY A 18 3.13 24.43 4.76
C GLY A 18 3.00 23.04 4.11
N VAL A 19 2.68 21.97 4.85
CA VAL A 19 2.41 20.66 4.27
C VAL A 19 0.93 20.52 3.91
N ARG A 20 0.63 20.14 2.67
CA ARG A 20 -0.75 19.84 2.21
C ARG A 20 -1.30 18.62 2.93
N ILE A 21 -2.07 18.82 4.00
CA ILE A 21 -2.63 17.73 4.82
C ILE A 21 -4.13 17.53 4.54
N ARG A 22 -4.82 18.46 3.89
CA ARG A 22 -6.25 18.34 3.60
C ARG A 22 -6.49 17.32 2.46
N PRO A 23 -7.31 16.26 2.67
CA PRO A 23 -7.48 15.19 1.68
C PRO A 23 -7.92 15.69 0.30
N ARG A 24 -8.84 16.65 0.24
CA ARG A 24 -9.30 17.25 -1.02
C ARG A 24 -8.19 17.96 -1.78
N GLU A 25 -7.33 18.71 -1.09
CA GLU A 25 -6.19 19.40 -1.71
C GLU A 25 -5.14 18.41 -2.20
N VAL A 26 -4.92 17.32 -1.46
CA VAL A 26 -4.02 16.24 -1.88
C VAL A 26 -4.57 15.51 -3.09
N GLN A 27 -5.86 15.18 -3.12
CA GLN A 27 -6.52 14.55 -4.26
C GLN A 27 -6.42 15.43 -5.51
N ALA A 28 -6.81 16.70 -5.41
CA ALA A 28 -6.73 17.63 -6.55
C ALA A 28 -5.29 17.77 -7.08
N TRP A 29 -4.30 17.84 -6.19
CA TRP A 29 -2.90 17.86 -6.59
C TRP A 29 -2.43 16.56 -7.25
N LEU A 30 -2.91 15.41 -6.78
CA LEU A 30 -2.61 14.10 -7.37
C LEU A 30 -3.24 13.97 -8.77
N ASP A 31 -4.43 14.51 -8.98
CA ASP A 31 -5.09 14.52 -10.29
C ASP A 31 -4.36 15.41 -11.31
N ASP A 32 -3.68 16.46 -10.85
CA ASP A 32 -2.87 17.40 -11.66
C ASP A 32 -1.42 16.93 -11.88
N LEU A 33 -1.05 15.72 -11.47
CA LEU A 33 0.30 15.21 -11.74
C LEU A 33 0.53 15.06 -13.27
N PRO A 34 1.77 15.28 -13.74
CA PRO A 34 2.09 15.17 -15.17
C PRO A 34 2.19 13.69 -15.58
N TYR A 35 1.08 12.96 -15.66
CA TYR A 35 1.07 11.50 -15.90
C TYR A 35 1.70 11.08 -17.24
N LEU A 36 1.77 11.99 -18.23
CA LEU A 36 2.52 11.76 -19.47
C LEU A 36 4.04 11.63 -19.25
N ASP A 37 4.55 12.22 -18.16
CA ASP A 37 5.91 12.03 -17.65
C ASP A 37 5.84 11.19 -16.36
N GLY A 38 5.68 9.87 -16.55
CA GLY A 38 5.52 8.91 -15.46
C GLY A 38 6.66 8.97 -14.43
N LEU A 39 7.87 9.27 -14.88
CA LEU A 39 9.04 9.42 -14.02
C LEU A 39 8.90 10.64 -13.09
N ARG A 40 8.60 11.82 -13.63
CA ARG A 40 8.38 13.03 -12.84
C ARG A 40 7.16 12.91 -11.93
N ALA A 41 6.07 12.33 -12.42
CA ALA A 41 4.85 12.11 -11.63
C ALA A 41 5.12 11.19 -10.43
N THR A 42 5.80 10.05 -10.65
CA THR A 42 6.16 9.11 -9.58
C THR A 42 7.12 9.72 -8.56
N ARG A 43 8.14 10.46 -9.02
CA ARG A 43 9.07 11.19 -8.12
C ARG A 43 8.32 12.18 -7.23
N ASN A 44 7.39 12.94 -7.81
CA ASN A 44 6.59 13.92 -7.09
C ASN A 44 5.64 13.26 -6.08
N ALA A 45 4.90 12.24 -6.49
CA ALA A 45 4.02 11.45 -5.62
C ALA A 45 4.79 10.87 -4.43
N ARG A 46 5.91 10.18 -4.70
CA ARG A 46 6.76 9.59 -3.66
C ARG A 46 7.27 10.63 -2.67
N ARG A 47 7.79 11.75 -3.17
CA ARG A 47 8.32 12.84 -2.31
C ARG A 47 7.23 13.36 -1.38
N GLN A 48 6.03 13.61 -1.90
CA GLN A 48 4.92 14.11 -1.10
C GLN A 48 4.44 13.10 -0.06
N LEU A 49 4.25 11.83 -0.45
CA LEU A 49 3.79 10.80 0.49
C LEU A 49 4.82 10.56 1.61
N ARG A 50 6.11 10.59 1.28
CA ARG A 50 7.21 10.51 2.25
C ARG A 50 7.13 11.64 3.29
N LEU A 51 6.80 12.87 2.88
CA LEU A 51 6.62 14.00 3.81
C LEU A 51 5.37 13.81 4.69
N LEU A 52 4.27 13.35 4.10
CA LEU A 52 3.00 13.11 4.82
C LEU A 52 3.10 11.96 5.84
N ASN A 53 3.92 10.95 5.56
CA ASN A 53 4.18 9.85 6.49
C ASN A 53 4.91 10.29 7.77
N ARG A 54 5.53 11.48 7.77
CA ARG A 54 6.20 12.06 8.94
C ARG A 54 5.33 13.08 9.69
N GLN A 55 4.19 13.49 9.11
CA GLN A 55 3.26 14.40 9.78
C GLN A 55 2.34 13.62 10.74
N PRO A 56 1.99 14.18 11.92
CA PRO A 56 0.95 13.64 12.78
C PRO A 56 -0.43 13.94 12.16
N ILE A 57 -0.96 12.99 11.38
CA ILE A 57 -2.26 13.08 10.69
C ILE A 57 -3.24 12.11 11.35
N ALA A 58 -4.46 12.57 11.63
CA ALA A 58 -5.50 11.70 12.17
C ALA A 58 -5.78 10.51 11.21
N PRO A 59 -6.01 9.27 11.71
CA PRO A 59 -6.20 8.08 10.89
C PRO A 59 -7.28 8.22 9.81
N ALA A 60 -8.42 8.84 10.13
CA ALA A 60 -9.50 9.06 9.16
C ALA A 60 -9.02 9.85 7.93
N GLN A 61 -8.32 10.96 8.20
CA GLN A 61 -7.77 11.85 7.20
C GLN A 61 -6.62 11.19 6.44
N ARG A 62 -5.77 10.44 7.15
CA ARG A 62 -4.68 9.66 6.55
C ARG A 62 -5.22 8.61 5.58
N LEU A 63 -6.28 7.88 5.93
CA LEU A 63 -6.87 6.87 5.04
C LEU A 63 -7.39 7.51 3.75
N GLN A 64 -8.11 8.64 3.83
CA GLN A 64 -8.57 9.36 2.63
C GLN A 64 -7.41 9.82 1.73
N ILE A 65 -6.31 10.28 2.33
CA ILE A 65 -5.10 10.64 1.58
C ILE A 65 -4.50 9.41 0.91
N LEU A 66 -4.39 8.29 1.62
CA LEU A 66 -3.78 7.07 1.08
C LEU A 66 -4.61 6.46 -0.04
N ASP A 67 -5.94 6.54 0.06
CA ASP A 67 -6.86 6.11 -0.99
C ASP A 67 -6.64 6.91 -2.29
N ALA A 68 -6.42 8.22 -2.17
CA ALA A 68 -6.02 9.07 -3.30
C ALA A 68 -4.68 8.63 -3.92
N PHE A 69 -3.66 8.41 -3.09
CA PHE A 69 -2.36 7.91 -3.54
C PHE A 69 -2.43 6.51 -4.16
N GLN A 70 -3.33 5.65 -3.69
CA GLN A 70 -3.54 4.31 -4.22
C GLN A 70 -4.08 4.37 -5.66
N LEU A 71 -5.05 5.27 -5.94
CA LEU A 71 -5.53 5.52 -7.31
C LEU A 71 -4.42 6.07 -8.21
N SER A 72 -3.65 7.04 -7.73
CA SER A 72 -2.50 7.56 -8.49
C SER A 72 -1.44 6.50 -8.74
N TYR A 73 -1.17 5.62 -7.77
CA TYR A 73 -0.25 4.51 -7.94
C TYR A 73 -0.72 3.56 -9.06
N GLN A 74 -2.03 3.24 -9.11
CA GLN A 74 -2.58 2.41 -10.18
C GLN A 74 -2.37 3.05 -11.56
N ARG A 75 -2.70 4.33 -11.72
CA ARG A 75 -2.46 5.08 -12.97
C ARG A 75 -0.98 5.07 -13.39
N LEU A 76 -0.07 5.22 -12.43
CA LEU A 76 1.38 5.20 -12.70
C LEU A 76 1.91 3.79 -13.01
N GLN A 77 1.31 2.75 -12.43
CA GLN A 77 1.65 1.36 -12.74
C GLN A 77 1.29 1.03 -14.20
N ASP A 78 0.16 1.52 -14.70
CA ASP A 78 -0.23 1.36 -16.10
C ASP A 78 0.77 2.06 -17.04
N ALA A 79 1.34 3.20 -16.63
CA ALA A 79 2.39 3.88 -17.38
C ALA A 79 3.69 3.07 -17.45
N VAL A 80 4.06 2.30 -16.42
CA VAL A 80 5.19 1.36 -16.49
C VAL A 80 4.94 0.22 -17.44
N ALA A 81 3.71 -0.32 -17.48
CA ALA A 81 3.38 -1.39 -18.42
C ALA A 81 3.50 -0.94 -19.89
N ALA A 82 3.40 0.38 -20.15
CA ALA A 82 3.61 0.99 -21.46
C ALA A 82 5.07 1.43 -21.73
N ASP A 83 5.91 1.45 -20.69
CA ASP A 83 7.33 1.80 -20.81
C ASP A 83 8.11 0.66 -21.49
N LYS A 84 9.06 1.03 -22.35
CA LYS A 84 9.88 0.07 -23.12
C LYS A 84 11.17 -0.31 -22.40
N ASP A 85 11.50 0.37 -21.29
CA ASP A 85 12.69 0.11 -20.48
C ASP A 85 12.31 -0.55 -19.14
N PRO A 86 12.26 -1.89 -19.06
CA PRO A 86 11.89 -2.61 -17.83
C PRO A 86 12.93 -2.47 -16.70
N ASP A 87 14.17 -2.14 -17.04
CA ASP A 87 15.27 -1.93 -16.09
C ASP A 87 15.48 -0.45 -15.74
N GLY A 88 14.60 0.42 -16.24
CA GLY A 88 14.66 1.86 -16.07
C GLY A 88 14.43 2.33 -14.63
N GLU A 89 14.57 3.64 -14.42
CA GLU A 89 14.40 4.26 -13.10
C GLU A 89 12.93 4.21 -12.61
N LEU A 90 11.96 4.15 -13.53
CA LEU A 90 10.54 4.25 -13.21
C LEU A 90 10.01 3.06 -12.37
N PRO A 91 10.23 1.78 -12.73
CA PRO A 91 9.91 0.64 -11.87
C PRO A 91 10.52 0.75 -10.46
N VAL A 92 11.79 1.17 -10.37
CA VAL A 92 12.47 1.38 -9.08
C VAL A 92 11.79 2.46 -8.25
N LEU A 93 11.36 3.55 -8.87
CA LEU A 93 10.62 4.61 -8.17
C LEU A 93 9.22 4.17 -7.75
N LEU A 94 8.50 3.38 -8.54
CA LEU A 94 7.21 2.82 -8.13
C LEU A 94 7.36 1.82 -6.99
N ARG A 95 8.43 1.02 -6.97
CA ARG A 95 8.76 0.19 -5.81
C ARG A 95 8.92 1.04 -4.55
N HIS A 96 9.58 2.20 -4.64
CA HIS A 96 9.69 3.10 -3.50
C HIS A 96 8.35 3.79 -3.14
N LEU A 97 7.50 4.09 -4.12
CA LEU A 97 6.16 4.64 -3.84
C LEU A 97 5.26 3.61 -3.13
N SER A 98 5.27 2.34 -3.55
CA SER A 98 4.55 1.25 -2.87
C SER A 98 5.04 1.03 -1.44
N GLN A 99 6.34 1.24 -1.18
CA GLN A 99 6.90 1.24 0.17
C GLN A 99 6.32 2.37 1.03
N GLU A 100 6.25 3.59 0.50
CA GLU A 100 5.67 4.74 1.21
C GLU A 100 4.16 4.58 1.45
N LEU A 101 3.42 3.95 0.52
CA LEU A 101 2.03 3.54 0.73
C LEU A 101 1.92 2.55 1.91
N ALA A 102 2.76 1.52 1.92
CA ALA A 102 2.80 0.54 3.01
C ALA A 102 3.12 1.20 4.35
N PHE A 103 4.04 2.17 4.40
CA PHE A 103 4.29 2.94 5.61
C PHE A 103 3.06 3.74 6.05
N GLY A 104 2.38 4.43 5.14
CA GLY A 104 1.19 5.20 5.44
C GLY A 104 0.07 4.36 6.06
N TYR A 105 -0.25 3.20 5.46
CA TYR A 105 -1.27 2.32 6.01
C TYR A 105 -0.82 1.66 7.33
N LYS A 106 0.46 1.29 7.47
CA LYS A 106 1.00 0.77 8.75
C LYS A 106 0.93 1.80 9.88
N ILE A 107 1.17 3.07 9.58
CA ILE A 107 0.95 4.17 10.53
C ILE A 107 -0.51 4.21 10.95
N ALA A 108 -1.45 4.19 9.99
CA ALA A 108 -2.87 4.21 10.31
C ALA A 108 -3.28 3.03 11.21
N VAL A 109 -2.77 1.82 10.93
CA VAL A 109 -2.97 0.64 11.78
C VAL A 109 -2.40 0.87 13.17
N ASN A 110 -1.15 1.33 13.29
CA ASN A 110 -0.50 1.59 14.57
C ASN A 110 -1.31 2.58 15.42
N ASP A 111 -1.71 3.70 14.83
CA ASP A 111 -2.46 4.75 15.52
C ASP A 111 -3.85 4.26 15.96
N LEU A 112 -4.53 3.49 15.12
CA LEU A 112 -5.84 2.92 15.44
C LEU A 112 -5.75 1.86 16.54
N VAL A 113 -4.73 1.01 16.52
CA VAL A 113 -4.52 -0.02 17.55
C VAL A 113 -4.23 0.61 18.90
N ASN A 114 -3.38 1.64 18.94
CA ASN A 114 -2.94 2.31 20.16
C ASN A 114 -3.93 3.39 20.67
N ARG A 115 -4.93 3.77 19.88
CA ARG A 115 -5.99 4.70 20.31
C ARG A 115 -6.83 4.13 21.45
N ARG A 116 -7.00 4.94 22.50
CA ARG A 116 -7.85 4.65 23.67
C ARG A 116 -9.34 4.67 23.34
N SER A 117 -9.78 5.57 22.44
CA SER A 117 -11.18 5.65 22.03
C SER A 117 -11.55 4.52 21.05
N LEU A 118 -12.69 3.89 21.29
CA LEU A 118 -13.27 2.85 20.42
C LEU A 118 -14.14 3.44 19.29
N LEU A 119 -14.53 4.71 19.38
CA LEU A 119 -15.46 5.33 18.44
C LEU A 119 -14.83 5.40 17.04
N GLY A 120 -15.47 4.79 16.04
CA GLY A 120 -14.98 4.75 14.66
C GLY A 120 -13.76 3.84 14.39
N LYS A 121 -13.13 3.27 15.43
CA LYS A 121 -11.95 2.40 15.32
C LYS A 121 -12.23 1.18 14.44
N GLY A 122 -13.35 0.49 14.65
CA GLY A 122 -13.74 -0.68 13.86
C GLY A 122 -13.96 -0.36 12.37
N ARG A 123 -14.55 0.80 12.06
CA ARG A 123 -14.81 1.25 10.68
C ARG A 123 -13.53 1.61 9.92
N GLN A 124 -12.47 2.03 10.62
CA GLN A 124 -11.21 2.48 10.02
C GLN A 124 -10.13 1.40 10.01
N LEU A 125 -10.15 0.49 11.00
CA LEU A 125 -9.12 -0.54 11.14
C LEU A 125 -9.16 -1.57 10.01
N GLY A 126 -10.35 -1.95 9.54
CA GLY A 126 -10.51 -2.80 8.35
C GLY A 126 -9.80 -2.23 7.11
N PRO A 127 -10.17 -1.01 6.65
CA PRO A 127 -9.47 -0.34 5.54
C PRO A 127 -7.96 -0.21 5.75
N ALA A 128 -7.53 0.19 6.95
CA ALA A 128 -6.10 0.32 7.26
C ALA A 128 -5.34 -1.00 7.10
N LEU A 129 -5.91 -2.11 7.57
CA LEU A 129 -5.32 -3.44 7.46
C LEU A 129 -5.30 -3.93 6.00
N CYS A 130 -6.38 -3.72 5.26
CA CYS A 130 -6.48 -4.11 3.85
C CYS A 130 -5.45 -3.35 3.00
N GLY A 131 -5.38 -2.03 3.15
CA GLY A 131 -4.40 -1.19 2.45
C GLY A 131 -2.96 -1.56 2.82
N ALA A 132 -2.65 -1.80 4.10
CA ALA A 132 -1.31 -2.20 4.52
C ALA A 132 -0.87 -3.52 3.86
N LEU A 133 -1.74 -4.53 3.86
CA LEU A 133 -1.45 -5.83 3.24
C LEU A 133 -1.32 -5.72 1.73
N GLU A 134 -2.20 -4.94 1.08
CA GLU A 134 -2.14 -4.70 -0.35
C GLU A 134 -0.85 -4.00 -0.75
N SER A 135 -0.49 -2.90 -0.09
CA SER A 135 0.74 -2.15 -0.39
C SER A 135 2.01 -2.96 -0.12
N ILE A 136 2.05 -3.78 0.94
CA ILE A 136 3.17 -4.72 1.15
C ILE A 136 3.22 -5.74 0.00
N GLY A 137 2.07 -6.26 -0.43
CA GLY A 137 1.99 -7.17 -1.57
C GLY A 137 2.48 -6.56 -2.88
N LEU A 138 2.11 -5.31 -3.16
CA LEU A 138 2.63 -4.54 -4.30
C LEU A 138 4.15 -4.38 -4.20
N HIS A 139 4.65 -3.99 -3.04
CA HIS A 139 6.08 -3.80 -2.82
C HIS A 139 6.88 -5.10 -2.99
N MET A 140 6.37 -6.23 -2.49
CA MET A 140 6.97 -7.56 -2.71
C MET A 140 6.94 -7.97 -4.19
N THR A 141 5.90 -7.58 -4.93
CA THR A 141 5.78 -7.90 -6.36
C THR A 141 6.89 -7.22 -7.17
N HIS A 142 7.23 -5.97 -6.84
CA HIS A 142 8.39 -5.28 -7.45
C HIS A 142 9.72 -5.99 -7.21
N TYR A 143 9.92 -6.63 -6.05
CA TYR A 143 11.13 -7.44 -5.81
C TYR A 143 11.14 -8.70 -6.68
N PHE A 144 10.00 -9.38 -6.79
CA PHE A 144 9.86 -10.56 -7.63
C PHE A 144 10.10 -10.24 -9.11
N ASP A 145 9.49 -9.17 -9.60
CA ASP A 145 9.59 -8.73 -10.98
C ASP A 145 11.03 -8.35 -11.38
N ALA A 146 11.78 -7.75 -10.44
CA ALA A 146 13.18 -7.40 -10.62
C ALA A 146 14.16 -8.53 -10.26
N TYR A 147 13.68 -9.76 -10.02
CA TYR A 147 14.48 -10.91 -9.54
C TYR A 147 15.34 -10.63 -8.31
N GLN A 148 14.91 -9.72 -7.44
CA GLN A 148 15.60 -9.34 -6.23
C GLN A 148 15.03 -10.06 -5.01
N THR A 149 15.90 -10.45 -4.08
CA THR A 149 15.46 -11.11 -2.86
C THR A 149 14.58 -10.19 -2.03
N VAL A 150 13.32 -10.61 -1.80
CA VAL A 150 12.41 -9.91 -0.88
C VAL A 150 12.99 -9.89 0.53
N PRO A 151 13.11 -8.70 1.17
CA PRO A 151 13.48 -8.59 2.58
C PRO A 151 12.57 -9.42 3.48
N ARG A 152 13.15 -10.29 4.30
CA ARG A 152 12.41 -11.18 5.23
C ARG A 152 11.43 -10.41 6.11
N ALA A 153 11.79 -9.19 6.53
CA ALA A 153 10.97 -8.33 7.35
C ALA A 153 9.59 -8.02 6.72
N LEU A 154 9.52 -7.79 5.41
CA LEU A 154 8.25 -7.50 4.72
C LEU A 154 7.27 -8.66 4.82
N TRP A 155 7.75 -9.88 4.58
CA TRP A 155 6.94 -11.08 4.73
C TRP A 155 6.50 -11.31 6.18
N CYS A 156 7.40 -11.14 7.15
CA CYS A 156 7.04 -11.26 8.56
C CYS A 156 6.01 -10.20 8.99
N GLU A 157 6.08 -8.98 8.45
CA GLU A 157 5.08 -7.94 8.69
C GLU A 157 3.72 -8.28 8.08
N SER A 158 3.65 -8.75 6.83
CA SER A 158 2.38 -9.15 6.22
C SER A 158 1.69 -10.28 6.99
N VAL A 159 2.45 -11.29 7.41
CA VAL A 159 1.94 -12.39 8.25
C VAL A 159 1.44 -11.87 9.61
N ARG A 160 2.16 -10.94 10.25
CA ARG A 160 1.75 -10.34 11.53
C ARG A 160 0.47 -9.52 11.39
N LEU A 161 0.36 -8.69 10.35
CA LEU A 161 -0.84 -7.91 10.04
C LEU A 161 -2.05 -8.82 9.77
N PHE A 162 -1.88 -9.87 8.97
CA PHE A 162 -2.95 -10.82 8.69
C PHE A 162 -3.41 -11.59 9.94
N ARG A 163 -2.47 -12.11 10.74
CA ARG A 163 -2.79 -12.74 12.04
C ARG A 163 -3.50 -11.79 12.98
N PHE A 164 -3.11 -10.51 12.99
CA PHE A 164 -3.80 -9.48 13.75
C PHE A 164 -5.23 -9.28 13.24
N ALA A 165 -5.43 -9.15 11.93
CA ALA A 165 -6.76 -9.04 11.32
C ALA A 165 -7.68 -10.22 11.70
N LYS A 166 -7.18 -11.46 11.63
CA LYS A 166 -7.92 -12.67 12.06
C LYS A 166 -8.34 -12.62 13.52
N ARG A 167 -7.43 -12.22 14.42
CA ARG A 167 -7.74 -12.10 15.86
C ARG A 167 -8.81 -11.05 16.15
N GLN A 168 -8.82 -9.97 15.38
CA GLN A 168 -9.84 -8.93 15.45
C GLN A 168 -11.13 -9.27 14.69
N ARG A 169 -11.21 -10.45 14.04
CA ARG A 169 -12.32 -10.86 13.15
C ARG A 169 -12.59 -9.87 12.01
N LEU A 170 -11.53 -9.20 11.54
CA LEU A 170 -11.58 -8.24 10.44
C LEU A 170 -11.00 -8.80 9.13
N ASP A 171 -10.52 -10.05 9.14
CA ASP A 171 -9.84 -10.64 7.98
C ASP A 171 -10.74 -10.82 6.77
N ARG A 172 -12.03 -11.12 6.99
CA ARG A 172 -13.04 -11.31 5.95
C ARG A 172 -13.94 -10.10 5.72
N LEU A 173 -13.73 -9.00 6.46
CA LEU A 173 -14.52 -7.79 6.27
C LEU A 173 -14.28 -7.24 4.86
N ALA A 174 -15.33 -7.14 4.07
CA ALA A 174 -15.28 -6.50 2.76
C ALA A 174 -15.22 -4.98 2.96
N VAL A 175 -14.14 -4.38 2.50
CA VAL A 175 -13.90 -2.95 2.55
C VAL A 175 -13.99 -2.36 1.15
N PRO A 176 -14.71 -1.24 0.95
CA PRO A 176 -14.71 -0.53 -0.32
C PRO A 176 -13.30 -0.10 -0.72
N ARG A 177 -12.95 -0.29 -1.99
CA ARG A 177 -11.71 0.21 -2.58
C ARG A 177 -11.98 1.51 -3.33
N PRO A 178 -10.97 2.38 -3.48
CA PRO A 178 -11.10 3.61 -4.25
C PRO A 178 -11.49 3.37 -5.72
N ASP A 179 -11.14 2.21 -6.29
CA ASP A 179 -11.45 1.82 -7.67
C ASP A 179 -12.86 1.22 -7.85
N GLY A 180 -13.72 1.32 -6.83
CA GLY A 180 -15.10 0.82 -6.87
C GLY A 180 -15.26 -0.66 -6.53
N GLY A 181 -14.16 -1.40 -6.35
CA GLY A 181 -14.18 -2.80 -5.91
C GLY A 181 -14.30 -2.96 -4.39
N THR A 182 -14.21 -4.21 -3.93
CA THR A 182 -14.05 -4.53 -2.51
C THR A 182 -12.78 -5.35 -2.25
N LEU A 183 -12.18 -5.15 -1.09
CA LEU A 183 -11.01 -5.87 -0.61
C LEU A 183 -11.24 -6.35 0.82
N SER A 184 -10.76 -7.55 1.12
CA SER A 184 -10.63 -8.03 2.49
C SER A 184 -9.16 -8.26 2.82
N ALA A 185 -8.81 -8.23 4.11
CA ALA A 185 -7.44 -8.45 4.53
C ALA A 185 -6.96 -9.87 4.15
N ALA A 186 -7.87 -10.85 4.20
CA ALA A 186 -7.63 -12.20 3.73
C ALA A 186 -7.30 -12.23 2.23
N ARG A 187 -8.09 -11.56 1.38
CA ARG A 187 -7.83 -11.51 -0.06
C ARG A 187 -6.49 -10.83 -0.37
N ALA A 188 -6.21 -9.68 0.24
CA ALA A 188 -4.94 -8.96 0.06
C ALA A 188 -3.72 -9.83 0.44
N PHE A 189 -3.82 -10.54 1.57
CA PHE A 189 -2.76 -11.43 2.03
C PHE A 189 -2.60 -12.67 1.12
N LEU A 190 -3.70 -13.33 0.76
CA LEU A 190 -3.67 -14.57 -0.03
C LEU A 190 -3.08 -14.36 -1.42
N VAL A 191 -3.41 -13.27 -2.11
CA VAL A 191 -2.78 -12.92 -3.40
C VAL A 191 -1.25 -12.91 -3.29
N THR A 192 -0.73 -12.26 -2.25
CA THR A 192 0.71 -12.15 -2.01
C THR A 192 1.32 -13.50 -1.58
N ALA A 193 0.63 -14.25 -0.74
CA ALA A 193 1.10 -15.54 -0.24
C ALA A 193 1.17 -16.59 -1.35
N VAL A 194 0.15 -16.68 -2.21
CA VAL A 194 0.12 -17.60 -3.35
C VAL A 194 1.15 -17.19 -4.40
N LEU A 195 1.28 -15.90 -4.70
CA LEU A 195 2.33 -15.40 -5.61
C LEU A 195 3.72 -15.81 -5.12
N ARG A 196 4.00 -15.66 -3.82
CA ARG A 196 5.27 -16.10 -3.21
C ARG A 196 5.44 -17.62 -3.26
N ALA A 197 4.38 -18.38 -3.04
CA ALA A 197 4.42 -19.84 -3.04
C ALA A 197 4.61 -20.44 -4.45
N ALA A 198 4.20 -19.71 -5.50
CA ALA A 198 4.43 -20.08 -6.90
C ALA A 198 5.91 -19.97 -7.34
N ASP A 199 6.81 -19.59 -6.43
CA ASP A 199 8.23 -19.33 -6.69
C ASP A 199 8.42 -18.35 -7.86
N PRO A 200 8.10 -17.06 -7.66
CA PRO A 200 8.01 -16.11 -8.75
C PRO A 200 9.37 -15.83 -9.42
N TYR A 201 10.48 -16.23 -8.80
CA TYR A 201 11.82 -16.16 -9.37
C TYR A 201 12.06 -17.19 -10.50
N ARG A 202 11.17 -18.17 -10.66
CA ARG A 202 11.18 -19.11 -11.79
C ARG A 202 10.29 -18.69 -12.94
N LEU A 203 9.53 -17.61 -12.78
CA LEU A 203 8.70 -17.07 -13.84
C LEU A 203 9.58 -16.34 -14.87
N PRO A 204 9.14 -16.20 -16.13
CA PRO A 204 9.79 -15.32 -17.09
C PRO A 204 9.67 -13.85 -16.68
N THR A 205 10.59 -13.00 -17.17
CA THR A 205 10.64 -11.58 -16.80
C THR A 205 9.31 -10.90 -17.13
N GLY A 206 8.82 -10.07 -16.21
CA GLY A 206 7.55 -9.36 -16.37
C GLY A 206 6.29 -10.19 -16.07
N PHE A 207 6.39 -11.49 -15.74
CA PHE A 207 5.21 -12.32 -15.43
C PHE A 207 4.67 -12.18 -13.99
N ALA A 208 5.44 -11.58 -13.08
CA ALA A 208 5.01 -11.42 -11.69
C ALA A 208 3.72 -10.57 -11.59
N TRP A 209 3.63 -9.48 -12.37
CA TRP A 209 2.46 -8.60 -12.40
C TRP A 209 1.21 -9.25 -13.01
N PRO A 210 1.27 -9.87 -14.22
CA PRO A 210 0.17 -10.65 -14.77
C PRO A 210 -0.33 -11.75 -13.84
N LEU A 211 0.57 -12.52 -13.23
CA LEU A 211 0.18 -13.59 -12.30
C LEU A 211 -0.52 -13.03 -11.07
N ARG A 212 -0.01 -11.93 -10.49
CA ARG A 212 -0.68 -11.26 -9.38
C ARG A 212 -2.09 -10.78 -9.76
N ALA A 213 -2.24 -10.16 -10.94
CA ALA A 213 -3.53 -9.68 -11.42
C ALA A 213 -4.52 -10.83 -11.64
N TRP A 214 -4.05 -11.96 -12.19
CA TRP A 214 -4.84 -13.17 -12.33
C TRP A 214 -5.27 -13.72 -10.96
N LEU A 215 -4.34 -13.90 -10.02
CA LEU A 215 -4.63 -14.36 -8.65
C LEU A 215 -5.66 -13.46 -7.94
N ALA A 216 -5.52 -12.14 -8.09
CA ALA A 216 -6.46 -11.18 -7.51
C ALA A 216 -7.89 -11.37 -8.01
N ARG A 217 -8.09 -11.75 -9.28
CA ARG A 217 -9.41 -12.08 -9.83
C ARG A 217 -9.93 -13.42 -9.30
N GLN A 218 -9.11 -14.46 -9.32
CA GLN A 218 -9.52 -15.82 -8.92
C GLN A 218 -9.89 -15.93 -7.43
N ILE A 219 -9.06 -15.34 -6.56
CA ILE A 219 -9.30 -15.36 -5.10
C ILE A 219 -10.52 -14.50 -4.72
N GLY A 220 -11.01 -13.65 -5.63
CA GLY A 220 -12.21 -12.82 -5.41
C GLY A 220 -13.54 -13.47 -5.76
N GLN A 221 -13.56 -14.68 -6.34
CA GLN A 221 -14.78 -15.37 -6.78
C GLN A 221 -15.27 -16.46 -5.80
N GLY A 222 -14.58 -16.66 -4.67
CA GLY A 222 -14.89 -17.70 -3.67
C GLY A 222 -15.16 -17.18 -2.28
#